data_AF-H2AZH2-F1
#
_entry.id   AF-H2AZH2-F1
#
_cell.length_a   1.000
_cell.length_b   1.000
_cell.length_c   1.000
_cell.angle_alpha   90.00
_cell.angle_beta   90.00
_cell.angle_gamma   90.00
#
_symmetry.space_group_name_H-M   'P 1'
#
loop_
_entity.id
_entity.type
_entity.pdbx_description
1 polymer ?
#
loop_
_entity_poly.entity_id
_entity_poly.type
_entity_poly.pdbx_seq_one_letter_code
_entity_poly.pdbx_strand_id
1 'polypeptide(L)'
;MDIVVFSGGTATNSLTHCFNNVSIAENHELTYVLPISDNGGSTSEILRVFGGPAIGDIRSRIVRVIQDEHLAKLFGYRLSSDPVAAKAEWNDIVDGSHQIWSDIPMEVKEMCRSFIIHVHTELLKKSKSSNKFQFGKASIGNLFLTGARLFMGSLDASIELMLRIGRCSQNIHVIPCINTNHTHHISALLTNGDIITGQSQISHPSPNANNITTERKKDEKFVHILKEEGNNIIQREQTPDHVEEEEEYAYPLYILPELKNSQLYFNKDGDGNETKNVLLPAPIKKILYINPYGEEIKPVGNSRVISRIKSADMIVYSIGSLMTSLLPIIILGNIAETIVKSPNANKVLIINNKHDRETVGLDGLEYVKHVIESMVRSIIAYRQSKGYSTFRLNSISWDKFVTDIIYLKKGEIQMNWQELHNHNIKCHCIDSDILETDDLESVLRTIQSERNRT
;
A
#
# COMPACT_ATOMS: atom_id res chain seq x y z
N MET A 1 -5.25 13.15 19.93
CA MET A 1 -4.56 13.92 18.85
C MET A 1 -4.96 13.42 17.46
N ASP A 2 -4.90 14.27 16.43
CA ASP A 2 -5.21 13.90 15.04
C ASP A 2 -4.01 13.19 14.39
N ILE A 3 -4.20 11.94 13.94
CA ILE A 3 -3.12 11.06 13.46
C ILE A 3 -3.33 10.65 12.01
N VAL A 4 -2.29 10.77 11.20
CA VAL A 4 -2.19 10.15 9.87
C VAL A 4 -1.18 9.00 9.92
N VAL A 5 -1.62 7.79 9.63
CA VAL A 5 -0.81 6.57 9.62
C VAL A 5 -0.58 6.12 8.18
N PHE A 6 0.65 6.24 7.69
CA PHE A 6 1.10 5.57 6.48
C PHE A 6 1.41 4.12 6.81
N SER A 7 0.68 3.18 6.21
CA SER A 7 0.83 1.77 6.53
C SER A 7 0.60 0.87 5.32
N GLY A 8 1.09 -0.37 5.40
CA GLY A 8 0.74 -1.44 4.48
C GLY A 8 -0.24 -2.43 5.08
N GLY A 9 -0.13 -3.68 4.60
CA GLY A 9 -0.98 -4.80 4.99
C GLY A 9 -0.93 -5.22 6.47
N THR A 10 -0.53 -6.45 6.73
CA THR A 10 -0.88 -7.14 7.98
C THR A 10 -0.10 -6.68 9.21
N ALA A 11 1.14 -6.19 9.06
CA ALA A 11 2.00 -5.84 10.20
C ALA A 11 1.36 -4.73 11.06
N THR A 12 0.89 -3.64 10.45
CA THR A 12 0.25 -2.54 11.19
C THR A 12 -1.13 -2.93 11.78
N ASN A 13 -1.67 -4.12 11.50
CA ASN A 13 -2.94 -4.54 12.13
C ASN A 13 -2.79 -4.72 13.64
N SER A 14 -1.63 -5.18 14.13
CA SER A 14 -1.38 -5.32 15.57
C SER A 14 -1.35 -3.97 16.30
N LEU A 15 -1.09 -2.87 15.59
CA LEU A 15 -0.95 -1.53 16.18
C LEU A 15 -2.23 -0.71 16.14
N THR A 16 -3.31 -1.22 15.53
CA THR A 16 -4.57 -0.48 15.40
C THR A 16 -5.16 -0.04 16.72
N HIS A 17 -5.10 -0.89 17.73
CA HIS A 17 -5.60 -0.60 19.05
C HIS A 17 -4.89 0.62 19.68
N CYS A 18 -3.56 0.68 19.55
CA CYS A 18 -2.76 1.82 20.02
C CYS A 18 -3.23 3.12 19.35
N PHE A 19 -3.31 3.14 18.01
CA PHE A 19 -3.73 4.35 17.30
C PHE A 19 -5.17 4.77 17.62
N ASN A 20 -6.08 3.80 17.85
CA ASN A 20 -7.43 4.09 18.30
C ASN A 20 -7.44 4.74 19.70
N ASN A 21 -6.65 4.24 20.64
CA ASN A 21 -6.57 4.80 22.00
C ASN A 21 -6.00 6.23 22.02
N VAL A 22 -5.00 6.49 21.17
CA VAL A 22 -4.30 7.78 21.15
C VAL A 22 -5.07 8.86 20.36
N SER A 23 -6.02 8.44 19.51
CA SER A 23 -6.80 9.35 18.67
C SER A 23 -8.30 9.25 18.94
N ILE A 24 -8.93 8.14 18.54
CA ILE A 24 -10.38 7.97 18.59
C ILE A 24 -10.95 8.02 20.01
N ALA A 25 -10.28 7.43 21.00
CA ALA A 25 -10.74 7.46 22.39
C ALA A 25 -10.77 8.88 22.98
N GLU A 26 -10.02 9.81 22.39
CA GLU A 26 -9.99 11.23 22.76
C GLU A 26 -10.83 12.09 21.81
N ASN A 27 -11.69 11.48 20.99
CA ASN A 27 -12.54 12.15 20.01
C ASN A 27 -11.76 12.95 18.94
N HIS A 28 -10.61 12.43 18.52
CA HIS A 28 -9.80 12.97 17.43
C HIS A 28 -9.94 12.15 16.14
N GLU A 29 -9.34 12.65 15.06
CA GLU A 29 -9.36 12.02 13.74
C GLU A 29 -8.20 11.03 13.53
N LEU A 30 -8.51 9.82 13.07
CA LEU A 30 -7.52 8.80 12.73
C LEU A 30 -7.62 8.43 11.25
N THR A 31 -6.57 8.72 10.49
CA THR A 31 -6.52 8.45 9.05
C THR A 31 -5.48 7.39 8.74
N TYR A 32 -5.89 6.29 8.12
CA TYR A 32 -5.00 5.31 7.52
C TYR A 32 -4.86 5.57 6.02
N VAL A 33 -3.63 5.68 5.55
CA VAL A 33 -3.31 5.82 4.13
C VAL A 33 -2.57 4.57 3.67
N LEU A 34 -3.07 3.96 2.60
CA LEU A 34 -2.65 2.61 2.18
C LEU A 34 -2.22 2.57 0.71
N PRO A 35 -1.24 1.72 0.36
CA PRO A 35 -0.81 1.55 -1.02
C PRO A 35 -1.87 0.82 -1.84
N ILE A 36 -1.82 1.00 -3.17
CA ILE A 36 -2.71 0.34 -4.14
C ILE A 36 -1.95 -0.48 -5.19
N SER A 37 -0.73 -0.92 -4.86
CA SER A 37 0.18 -1.61 -5.77
C SER A 37 0.34 -3.12 -5.50
N ASP A 38 -0.33 -3.66 -4.48
CA ASP A 38 -0.29 -5.11 -4.15
C ASP A 38 -0.84 -5.94 -5.32
N ASN A 39 -0.06 -6.89 -5.81
CA ASN A 39 -0.46 -7.78 -6.89
C ASN A 39 -0.42 -9.26 -6.50
N GLY A 40 -0.50 -9.58 -5.20
CA GLY A 40 -0.50 -10.95 -4.67
C GLY A 40 -1.89 -11.53 -4.33
N GLY A 41 -2.00 -12.86 -4.33
CA GLY A 41 -3.16 -13.63 -3.82
C GLY A 41 -4.52 -13.28 -4.39
N SER A 42 -5.52 -13.13 -3.51
CA SER A 42 -6.88 -12.76 -3.91
C SER A 42 -6.92 -11.41 -4.62
N THR A 43 -5.97 -10.50 -4.37
CA THR A 43 -5.87 -9.23 -5.09
C THR A 43 -5.49 -9.48 -6.55
N SER A 44 -4.50 -10.34 -6.81
CA SER A 44 -4.03 -10.65 -8.18
C SER A 44 -5.15 -11.13 -9.10
N GLU A 45 -6.05 -11.95 -8.55
CA GLU A 45 -7.16 -12.52 -9.33
C GLU A 45 -8.23 -11.49 -9.67
N ILE A 46 -8.48 -10.54 -8.76
CA ILE A 46 -9.38 -9.42 -9.02
C ILE A 46 -8.80 -8.49 -10.09
N LEU A 47 -7.51 -8.15 -9.98
CA LEU A 47 -6.81 -7.34 -10.97
C LEU A 47 -6.88 -8.00 -12.36
N ARG A 48 -6.68 -9.32 -12.43
CA ARG A 48 -6.69 -10.07 -13.68
C ARG A 48 -8.05 -10.11 -14.38
N VAL A 49 -9.15 -10.17 -13.62
CA VAL A 49 -10.50 -10.37 -14.19
C VAL A 49 -11.28 -9.06 -14.30
N PHE A 50 -11.23 -8.22 -13.27
CA PHE A 50 -11.98 -6.96 -13.22
C PHE A 50 -11.14 -5.74 -13.58
N GLY A 51 -9.81 -5.82 -13.40
CA GLY A 51 -8.94 -4.65 -13.42
C GLY A 51 -9.13 -3.75 -12.20
N GLY A 52 -8.50 -2.58 -12.26
CA GLY A 52 -8.60 -1.53 -11.25
C GLY A 52 -7.55 -1.63 -10.14
N PRO A 53 -7.71 -0.87 -9.05
CA PRO A 53 -6.68 -0.73 -8.04
C PRO A 53 -6.56 -1.98 -7.16
N ALA A 54 -5.39 -2.21 -6.58
CA ALA A 54 -5.22 -3.21 -5.53
C ALA A 54 -5.92 -2.77 -4.25
N ILE A 55 -6.87 -3.58 -3.77
CA ILE A 55 -7.72 -3.25 -2.61
C ILE A 55 -7.44 -4.13 -1.37
N GLY A 56 -6.49 -5.05 -1.45
CA GLY A 56 -6.23 -6.04 -0.39
C GLY A 56 -5.86 -5.43 0.97
N ASP A 57 -4.95 -4.46 0.96
CA ASP A 57 -4.52 -3.75 2.17
C ASP A 57 -5.63 -2.84 2.72
N ILE A 58 -6.36 -2.18 1.82
CA ILE A 58 -7.54 -1.36 2.15
C ILE A 58 -8.60 -2.20 2.87
N ARG A 59 -9.01 -3.32 2.26
CA ARG A 59 -9.94 -4.27 2.89
C ARG A 59 -9.43 -4.73 4.25
N SER A 60 -8.16 -5.14 4.33
CA SER A 60 -7.55 -5.62 5.58
C SER A 60 -7.65 -4.57 6.69
N ARG A 61 -7.39 -3.30 6.38
CA ARG A 61 -7.51 -2.20 7.34
C ARG A 61 -8.95 -1.96 7.77
N ILE A 62 -9.88 -1.90 6.81
CA ILE A 62 -11.30 -1.68 7.10
C ILE A 62 -11.80 -2.78 8.04
N VAL A 63 -11.56 -4.05 7.71
CA VAL A 63 -11.98 -5.20 8.55
C VAL A 63 -11.47 -5.07 10.00
N ARG A 64 -10.28 -4.51 10.20
CA ARG A 64 -9.70 -4.34 11.55
C ARG A 64 -10.35 -3.23 12.37
N VAL A 65 -10.98 -2.24 11.72
CA VAL A 65 -11.65 -1.10 12.40
C VAL A 65 -13.17 -1.24 12.47
N ILE A 66 -13.73 -2.31 11.90
CA ILE A 66 -15.15 -2.65 12.02
C ILE A 66 -15.48 -2.96 13.49
N GLN A 67 -16.57 -2.38 13.99
CA GLN A 67 -17.05 -2.60 15.36
C GLN A 67 -17.98 -3.80 15.49
N ASP A 68 -18.62 -4.20 14.38
CA ASP A 68 -19.53 -5.33 14.33
C ASP A 68 -18.79 -6.63 13.99
N GLU A 69 -18.71 -7.55 14.96
CA GLU A 69 -17.95 -8.80 14.82
C GLU A 69 -18.44 -9.68 13.66
N HIS A 70 -19.75 -9.72 13.41
CA HIS A 70 -20.33 -10.54 12.33
C HIS A 70 -19.98 -9.97 10.95
N LEU A 71 -20.00 -8.64 10.81
CA LEU A 71 -19.56 -7.99 9.57
C LEU A 71 -18.04 -8.06 9.38
N ALA A 72 -17.25 -7.95 10.46
CA ALA A 72 -15.81 -8.17 10.40
C ALA A 72 -15.49 -9.59 9.93
N LYS A 73 -16.24 -10.59 10.43
CA LYS A 73 -16.15 -11.99 9.99
C LYS A 73 -16.52 -12.15 8.52
N LEU A 74 -17.63 -11.56 8.07
CA LEU A 74 -18.06 -11.60 6.66
C LEU A 74 -17.00 -11.02 5.72
N PHE A 75 -16.55 -9.79 5.98
CA PHE A 75 -15.62 -9.10 5.09
C PHE A 75 -14.18 -9.63 5.21
N GLY A 76 -13.83 -10.21 6.37
CA GLY A 76 -12.59 -10.96 6.57
C GLY A 76 -12.61 -12.36 5.97
N TYR A 77 -13.78 -12.90 5.60
CA TYR A 77 -13.93 -14.28 5.13
C TYR A 77 -13.16 -14.53 3.84
N ARG A 78 -12.49 -15.69 3.79
CA ARG A 78 -11.82 -16.23 2.61
C ARG A 78 -12.42 -17.59 2.30
N LEU A 79 -12.76 -17.79 1.03
CA LEU A 79 -13.27 -19.06 0.53
C LEU A 79 -12.24 -20.17 0.69
N SER A 80 -12.69 -21.43 0.64
CA SER A 80 -11.83 -22.61 0.63
C SER A 80 -10.66 -22.49 -0.36
N SER A 81 -9.54 -23.15 -0.04
CA SER A 81 -8.43 -23.29 -0.97
C SER A 81 -8.74 -24.26 -2.11
N ASP A 82 -9.68 -25.20 -1.92
CA ASP A 82 -10.13 -26.08 -2.99
C ASP A 82 -11.04 -25.31 -3.96
N PRO A 83 -10.70 -25.20 -5.26
CA PRO A 83 -11.48 -24.41 -6.22
C PRO A 83 -12.94 -24.85 -6.38
N VAL A 84 -13.24 -26.15 -6.21
CA VAL A 84 -14.61 -26.67 -6.37
C VAL A 84 -15.45 -26.29 -5.15
N ALA A 85 -14.97 -26.60 -3.94
CA ALA A 85 -15.60 -26.18 -2.70
C ALA A 85 -15.76 -24.65 -2.63
N ALA A 86 -14.73 -23.89 -2.98
CA ALA A 86 -14.77 -22.43 -2.98
C ALA A 86 -15.87 -21.88 -3.90
N LYS A 87 -16.07 -22.49 -5.08
CA LYS A 87 -17.14 -22.08 -5.99
C LYS A 87 -18.52 -22.42 -5.45
N ALA A 88 -18.68 -23.56 -4.78
CA ALA A 88 -19.92 -23.91 -4.11
C ALA A 88 -20.24 -22.93 -2.96
N GLU A 89 -19.26 -22.66 -2.09
CA GLU A 89 -19.38 -21.66 -1.01
C GLU A 89 -19.73 -20.27 -1.56
N TRP A 90 -19.10 -19.84 -2.66
CA TRP A 90 -19.43 -18.57 -3.30
C TRP A 90 -20.90 -18.52 -3.74
N ASN A 91 -21.41 -19.58 -4.35
CA ASN A 91 -22.81 -19.64 -4.77
C ASN A 91 -23.75 -19.56 -3.56
N ASP A 92 -23.47 -20.28 -2.48
CA ASP A 92 -24.27 -20.21 -1.25
C ASP A 92 -24.26 -18.81 -0.64
N ILE A 93 -23.14 -18.09 -0.72
CA ILE A 93 -23.02 -16.71 -0.25
C ILE A 93 -23.85 -15.77 -1.13
N VAL A 94 -23.80 -15.91 -2.45
CA VAL A 94 -24.60 -15.13 -3.41
C VAL A 94 -26.10 -15.37 -3.18
N ASP A 95 -26.51 -16.64 -3.08
CA ASP A 95 -27.90 -17.05 -2.86
C ASP A 95 -28.41 -16.69 -1.46
N GLY A 96 -27.49 -16.42 -0.52
CA GLY A 96 -27.80 -15.99 0.84
C GLY A 96 -28.11 -17.16 1.78
N SER A 97 -27.82 -18.40 1.38
CA SER A 97 -28.00 -19.62 2.17
C SER A 97 -26.79 -19.93 3.07
N HIS A 98 -25.62 -19.37 2.78
CA HIS A 98 -24.40 -19.64 3.55
C HIS A 98 -24.49 -19.16 5.00
N GLN A 99 -23.92 -19.94 5.93
CA GLN A 99 -23.96 -19.67 7.38
C GLN A 99 -23.28 -18.34 7.78
N ILE A 100 -22.41 -17.78 6.94
CA ILE A 100 -21.79 -16.47 7.18
C ILE A 100 -22.84 -15.34 7.37
N TRP A 101 -24.08 -15.55 6.91
CA TRP A 101 -25.18 -14.60 7.03
C TRP A 101 -26.03 -14.75 8.29
N SER A 102 -25.87 -15.82 9.09
CA SER A 102 -26.81 -16.21 10.15
C SER A 102 -27.09 -15.12 11.20
N ASP A 103 -26.07 -14.32 11.53
CA ASP A 103 -26.14 -13.31 12.61
C ASP A 103 -26.10 -11.87 12.10
N ILE A 104 -26.30 -11.66 10.79
CA ILE A 104 -26.36 -10.33 10.18
C ILE A 104 -27.83 -9.94 9.98
N PRO A 105 -28.27 -8.75 10.44
CA PRO A 105 -29.63 -8.26 10.22
C PRO A 105 -30.03 -8.32 8.74
N MET A 106 -31.29 -8.66 8.45
CA MET A 106 -31.76 -8.91 7.08
C MET A 106 -31.52 -7.72 6.16
N GLU A 107 -31.74 -6.50 6.63
CA GLU A 107 -31.55 -5.27 5.85
C GLU A 107 -30.08 -5.08 5.48
N VAL A 108 -29.18 -5.37 6.42
CA VAL A 108 -27.73 -5.28 6.22
C VAL A 108 -27.24 -6.38 5.30
N LYS A 109 -27.76 -7.60 5.46
CA LYS A 109 -27.51 -8.73 4.57
C LYS A 109 -27.87 -8.37 3.13
N GLU A 110 -29.07 -7.86 2.87
CA GLU A 110 -29.49 -7.51 1.52
C GLU A 110 -28.70 -6.33 0.93
N MET A 111 -28.31 -5.34 1.75
CA MET A 111 -27.38 -4.30 1.34
C MET A 111 -26.04 -4.90 0.88
N CYS A 112 -25.42 -5.78 1.68
CA CYS A 112 -24.16 -6.44 1.32
C CYS A 112 -24.31 -7.33 0.08
N ARG A 113 -25.37 -8.14 0.03
CA ARG A 113 -25.65 -9.09 -1.05
C ARG A 113 -25.86 -8.41 -2.38
N SER A 114 -26.44 -7.21 -2.42
CA SER A 114 -26.63 -6.47 -3.68
C SER A 114 -25.32 -6.29 -4.47
N PHE A 115 -24.22 -5.95 -3.79
CA PHE A 115 -22.91 -5.79 -4.40
C PHE A 115 -22.22 -7.13 -4.71
N ILE A 116 -22.45 -8.15 -3.89
CA ILE A 116 -21.97 -9.52 -4.14
C ILE A 116 -22.63 -10.11 -5.40
N ILE A 117 -23.95 -9.92 -5.56
CA ILE A 117 -24.71 -10.31 -6.76
C ILE A 117 -24.24 -9.51 -7.98
N HIS A 118 -23.95 -8.22 -7.80
CA HIS A 118 -23.40 -7.39 -8.87
C HIS A 118 -22.07 -7.97 -9.38
N VAL A 119 -21.13 -8.30 -8.48
CA VAL A 119 -19.88 -8.99 -8.85
C VAL A 119 -20.15 -10.32 -9.55
N HIS A 120 -21.07 -11.13 -9.02
CA HIS A 120 -21.42 -12.39 -9.66
C HIS A 120 -21.89 -12.20 -11.10
N THR A 121 -22.73 -11.19 -11.33
CA THR A 121 -23.22 -10.83 -12.66
C THR A 121 -22.08 -10.40 -13.60
N GLU A 122 -21.14 -9.58 -13.10
CA GLU A 122 -19.96 -9.18 -13.86
C GLU A 122 -19.04 -10.36 -14.19
N LEU A 123 -18.90 -11.34 -13.29
CA LEU A 123 -18.17 -12.58 -13.56
C LEU A 123 -18.82 -13.39 -14.68
N LEU A 124 -20.14 -13.48 -14.71
CA LEU A 124 -20.88 -14.20 -15.77
C LEU A 124 -20.70 -13.52 -17.13
N LYS A 125 -20.68 -12.18 -17.20
CA LYS A 125 -20.40 -11.45 -18.45
C LYS A 125 -19.00 -11.78 -18.99
N LYS A 126 -18.03 -11.92 -18.10
CA LYS A 126 -16.62 -12.21 -18.43
C LYS A 126 -16.33 -13.70 -18.63
N SER A 127 -17.26 -14.60 -18.31
CA SER A 127 -17.04 -16.06 -18.37
C SER A 127 -16.86 -16.62 -19.79
N LYS A 128 -17.19 -15.82 -20.82
CA LYS A 128 -16.95 -16.15 -22.23
C LYS A 128 -15.50 -15.91 -22.66
N SER A 129 -14.69 -15.23 -21.85
CA SER A 129 -13.26 -15.07 -22.04
C SER A 129 -12.50 -16.33 -21.62
N SER A 130 -11.33 -16.59 -22.21
CA SER A 130 -10.45 -17.73 -21.89
C SER A 130 -9.96 -17.76 -20.44
N ASN A 131 -10.15 -16.67 -19.70
CA ASN A 131 -9.59 -16.40 -18.40
C ASN A 131 -10.64 -16.46 -17.27
N LYS A 132 -11.17 -17.66 -16.98
CA LYS A 132 -12.16 -17.87 -15.89
C LYS A 132 -11.61 -17.42 -14.53
N PHE A 133 -12.47 -16.82 -13.71
CA PHE A 133 -12.17 -16.45 -12.33
C PHE A 133 -11.99 -17.69 -11.45
N GLN A 134 -10.96 -17.69 -10.63
CA GLN A 134 -10.62 -18.75 -9.68
C GLN A 134 -11.06 -18.32 -8.28
N PHE A 135 -11.99 -19.07 -7.69
CA PHE A 135 -12.55 -18.77 -6.37
C PHE A 135 -11.66 -19.20 -5.20
N GLY A 136 -10.65 -20.05 -5.43
CA GLY A 136 -9.77 -20.56 -4.39
C GLY A 136 -9.12 -19.42 -3.59
N LYS A 137 -9.29 -19.43 -2.26
CA LYS A 137 -8.81 -18.39 -1.32
C LYS A 137 -9.31 -16.96 -1.60
N ALA A 138 -10.31 -16.78 -2.47
CA ALA A 138 -10.85 -15.46 -2.76
C ALA A 138 -11.48 -14.84 -1.51
N SER A 139 -11.28 -13.54 -1.34
CA SER A 139 -11.79 -12.82 -0.17
C SER A 139 -13.13 -12.16 -0.44
N ILE A 140 -14.11 -12.41 0.42
CA ILE A 140 -15.45 -11.84 0.32
C ILE A 140 -15.41 -10.32 0.45
N GLY A 141 -14.63 -9.76 1.39
CA GLY A 141 -14.47 -8.30 1.48
C GLY A 141 -13.84 -7.66 0.25
N ASN A 142 -12.90 -8.34 -0.42
CA ASN A 142 -12.34 -7.83 -1.67
C ASN A 142 -13.39 -7.85 -2.79
N LEU A 143 -14.17 -8.93 -2.90
CA LEU A 143 -15.25 -9.03 -3.89
C LEU A 143 -16.33 -7.98 -3.61
N PHE A 144 -16.72 -7.77 -2.36
CA PHE A 144 -17.64 -6.72 -1.97
C PHE A 144 -17.16 -5.32 -2.40
N LEU A 145 -15.93 -4.94 -2.02
CA LEU A 145 -15.34 -3.64 -2.43
C LEU A 145 -15.25 -3.48 -3.94
N THR A 146 -14.93 -4.57 -4.65
CA THR A 146 -14.90 -4.58 -6.13
C THR A 146 -16.30 -4.33 -6.69
N GLY A 147 -17.32 -5.02 -6.17
CA GLY A 147 -18.71 -4.82 -6.59
C GLY A 147 -19.20 -3.42 -6.34
N ALA A 148 -18.97 -2.90 -5.14
CA ALA A 148 -19.32 -1.52 -4.79
C ALA A 148 -18.60 -0.50 -5.67
N ARG A 149 -17.30 -0.69 -5.94
CA ARG A 149 -16.53 0.17 -6.85
C ARG A 149 -17.09 0.15 -8.27
N LEU A 150 -17.36 -1.03 -8.82
CA LEU A 150 -17.89 -1.18 -10.18
C LEU A 150 -19.28 -0.55 -10.30
N PHE A 151 -20.13 -0.72 -9.29
CA PHE A 151 -21.47 -0.14 -9.26
C PHE A 151 -21.45 1.39 -9.15
N MET A 152 -20.60 1.93 -8.26
CA MET A 152 -20.55 3.37 -7.97
C MET A 152 -19.59 4.16 -8.87
N GLY A 153 -18.73 3.47 -9.62
CA GLY A 153 -17.66 4.08 -10.43
C GLY A 153 -16.56 4.76 -9.62
N SER A 154 -16.45 4.48 -8.31
CA SER A 154 -15.52 5.18 -7.41
C SER A 154 -15.00 4.28 -6.29
N LEU A 155 -13.66 4.18 -6.16
CA LEU A 155 -13.02 3.46 -5.06
C LEU A 155 -13.26 4.17 -3.72
N ASP A 156 -13.15 5.49 -3.68
CA ASP A 156 -13.36 6.25 -2.44
C ASP A 156 -14.77 6.06 -1.89
N ALA A 157 -15.77 6.02 -2.78
CA ALA A 157 -17.15 5.82 -2.39
C ALA A 157 -17.41 4.37 -1.92
N SER A 158 -16.74 3.37 -2.52
CA SER A 158 -16.87 1.98 -2.08
C SER A 158 -16.22 1.72 -0.72
N ILE A 159 -15.09 2.37 -0.44
CA ILE A 159 -14.44 2.35 0.88
C ILE A 159 -15.35 2.97 1.93
N GLU A 160 -15.90 4.16 1.65
CA GLU A 160 -16.82 4.85 2.54
C GLU A 160 -18.05 3.99 2.83
N LEU A 161 -18.66 3.39 1.80
CA LEU A 161 -19.78 2.48 1.96
C LEU A 161 -19.45 1.31 2.90
N MET A 162 -18.29 0.67 2.72
CA MET A 162 -17.87 -0.45 3.56
C MET A 162 -17.64 -0.02 5.02
N LEU A 163 -17.07 1.16 5.25
CA LEU A 163 -16.90 1.74 6.59
C LEU A 163 -18.27 2.00 7.27
N ARG A 164 -19.25 2.51 6.52
CA ARG A 164 -20.60 2.79 7.05
C ARG A 164 -21.38 1.51 7.34
N ILE A 165 -21.34 0.53 6.43
CA ILE A 165 -21.93 -0.79 6.67
C ILE A 165 -21.27 -1.45 7.89
N GLY A 166 -19.94 -1.40 7.97
CA GLY A 166 -19.14 -1.93 9.07
C GLY A 166 -19.27 -1.19 10.41
N ARG A 167 -20.15 -0.19 10.49
CA ARG A 167 -20.40 0.60 11.71
C ARG A 167 -19.12 1.19 12.31
N CYS A 168 -18.18 1.58 11.45
CA CYS A 168 -16.93 2.21 11.89
C CYS A 168 -17.21 3.63 12.42
N SER A 169 -16.35 4.10 13.33
CA SER A 169 -16.40 5.48 13.83
C SER A 169 -16.31 6.49 12.68
N GLN A 170 -17.04 7.61 12.79
CA GLN A 170 -17.01 8.69 11.81
C GLN A 170 -15.65 9.40 11.71
N ASN A 171 -14.85 9.31 12.77
CA ASN A 171 -13.53 9.93 12.86
C ASN A 171 -12.42 9.02 12.31
N ILE A 172 -12.75 7.78 11.88
CA ILE A 172 -11.80 6.87 11.23
C ILE A 172 -11.93 7.01 9.71
N HIS A 173 -10.80 7.27 9.05
CA HIS A 173 -10.70 7.37 7.60
C HIS A 173 -9.73 6.33 7.06
N VAL A 174 -10.12 5.61 6.01
CA VAL A 174 -9.23 4.75 5.24
C VAL A 174 -9.16 5.32 3.83
N ILE A 175 -7.96 5.70 3.39
CA ILE A 175 -7.78 6.45 2.14
C ILE A 175 -6.71 5.75 1.27
N PRO A 176 -6.99 5.45 -0.01
CA PRO A 176 -5.97 4.97 -0.91
C PRO A 176 -4.96 6.10 -1.20
N CYS A 177 -3.67 5.77 -1.29
CA CYS A 177 -2.63 6.77 -1.54
C CYS A 177 -2.79 7.48 -2.89
N ILE A 178 -3.43 6.83 -3.87
CA ILE A 178 -3.80 7.36 -5.18
C ILE A 178 -5.30 7.12 -5.38
N ASN A 179 -6.04 8.14 -5.78
CA ASN A 179 -7.44 7.98 -6.17
C ASN A 179 -7.50 7.57 -7.64
N THR A 180 -7.86 6.33 -7.92
CA THR A 180 -7.89 5.79 -9.28
C THR A 180 -8.82 4.60 -9.40
N ASN A 181 -9.35 4.39 -10.59
CA ASN A 181 -10.05 3.16 -10.99
C ASN A 181 -9.18 2.23 -11.83
N HIS A 182 -7.88 2.55 -12.01
CA HIS A 182 -6.93 1.81 -12.83
C HIS A 182 -5.87 1.10 -11.98
N THR A 183 -5.27 0.06 -12.56
CA THR A 183 -4.20 -0.69 -11.90
C THR A 183 -2.91 0.12 -11.93
N HIS A 184 -2.27 0.28 -10.78
CA HIS A 184 -0.93 0.85 -10.68
C HIS A 184 0.05 -0.24 -10.24
N HIS A 185 1.18 -0.32 -10.93
CA HIS A 185 2.22 -1.31 -10.64
C HIS A 185 3.47 -0.60 -10.13
N ILE A 186 4.26 -1.34 -9.35
CA ILE A 186 5.56 -0.87 -8.89
C ILE A 186 6.69 -1.78 -9.38
N SER A 187 7.85 -1.19 -9.60
CA SER A 187 9.11 -1.89 -9.90
C SER A 187 10.23 -1.41 -8.99
N ALA A 188 11.18 -2.29 -8.70
CA ALA A 188 12.40 -2.00 -7.98
C ALA A 188 13.59 -1.97 -8.93
N LEU A 189 14.30 -0.86 -8.98
CA LEU A 189 15.63 -0.76 -9.59
C LEU A 189 16.67 -1.12 -8.52
N LEU A 190 17.52 -2.09 -8.82
CA LEU A 190 18.58 -2.54 -7.93
C LEU A 190 19.89 -1.76 -8.16
N THR A 191 20.82 -1.82 -7.22
CA THR A 191 22.12 -1.12 -7.33
C THR A 191 23.01 -1.64 -8.45
N ASN A 192 22.85 -2.90 -8.85
CA ASN A 192 23.54 -3.50 -9.99
C ASN A 192 22.91 -3.15 -11.36
N GLY A 193 21.79 -2.41 -11.37
CA GLY A 193 21.06 -1.98 -12.57
C GLY A 193 19.93 -2.91 -13.01
N ASP A 194 19.71 -4.04 -12.33
CA ASP A 194 18.60 -4.94 -12.62
C ASP A 194 17.25 -4.33 -12.18
N ILE A 195 16.16 -4.72 -12.83
CA ILE A 195 14.81 -4.27 -12.52
C ILE A 195 13.93 -5.47 -12.19
N ILE A 196 13.25 -5.41 -11.05
CA ILE A 196 12.24 -6.38 -10.63
C ILE A 196 10.87 -5.72 -10.69
N THR A 197 9.96 -6.27 -11.48
CA THR A 197 8.63 -5.70 -11.71
C THR A 197 7.55 -6.48 -10.98
N GLY A 198 6.66 -5.75 -10.30
CA GLY A 198 5.54 -6.29 -9.53
C GLY A 198 5.86 -6.39 -8.03
N GLN A 199 4.93 -5.92 -7.20
CA GLN A 199 5.06 -5.85 -5.74
C GLN A 199 5.40 -7.22 -5.13
N SER A 200 4.70 -8.29 -5.50
CA SER A 200 4.98 -9.62 -4.95
C SER A 200 6.31 -10.19 -5.44
N GLN A 201 6.79 -9.85 -6.64
CA GLN A 201 8.10 -10.34 -7.10
C GLN A 201 9.25 -9.70 -6.30
N ILE A 202 9.05 -8.45 -5.87
CA ILE A 202 9.98 -7.74 -5.00
C ILE A 202 9.99 -8.36 -3.59
N SER A 203 8.80 -8.62 -3.03
CA SER A 203 8.62 -8.93 -1.61
C SER A 203 8.45 -10.42 -1.27
N HIS A 204 7.90 -11.24 -2.17
CA HIS A 204 7.62 -12.66 -1.97
C HIS A 204 7.35 -13.38 -3.32
N PRO A 205 8.40 -13.67 -4.12
CA PRO A 205 8.23 -14.23 -5.46
C PRO A 205 7.60 -15.63 -5.40
N SER A 206 6.75 -15.93 -6.36
CA SER A 206 6.18 -17.26 -6.51
C SER A 206 7.24 -18.27 -6.99
N PRO A 207 7.18 -19.56 -6.61
CA PRO A 207 8.18 -20.57 -6.98
C PRO A 207 8.46 -20.68 -8.49
N ASN A 208 7.44 -20.43 -9.32
CA ASN A 208 7.53 -20.50 -10.78
C ASN A 208 8.16 -19.25 -11.43
N ALA A 209 8.53 -18.22 -10.66
CA ALA A 209 9.13 -16.99 -11.21
C ALA A 209 10.57 -17.21 -11.70
N ASN A 210 11.30 -18.18 -11.15
CA ASN A 210 12.71 -18.41 -11.45
C ASN A 210 12.99 -18.98 -12.85
N ASN A 211 11.97 -19.44 -13.58
CA ASN A 211 12.14 -19.98 -14.94
C ASN A 211 12.11 -18.92 -16.05
N ILE A 212 11.89 -17.64 -15.73
CA ILE A 212 11.77 -16.57 -16.74
C ILE A 212 13.03 -15.69 -16.81
N THR A 213 13.92 -15.78 -15.82
CA THR A 213 15.13 -14.93 -15.75
C THR A 213 16.34 -15.43 -16.55
N THR A 214 16.29 -16.59 -17.21
CA THR A 214 17.48 -17.19 -17.84
C THR A 214 17.63 -17.07 -19.36
N GLU A 215 16.66 -16.54 -20.11
CA GLU A 215 16.83 -16.38 -21.57
C GLU A 215 16.19 -15.10 -22.15
N ARG A 216 16.59 -13.92 -21.68
CA ARG A 216 16.44 -12.70 -22.50
C ARG A 216 17.81 -12.16 -22.90
N LYS A 217 18.07 -12.15 -24.21
CA LYS A 217 19.26 -11.57 -24.84
C LYS A 217 19.48 -10.16 -24.33
N LYS A 218 20.73 -9.85 -23.97
CA LYS A 218 21.20 -8.55 -23.44
C LYS A 218 20.95 -7.35 -24.37
N ASP A 219 20.42 -7.57 -25.58
CA ASP A 219 20.34 -6.58 -26.65
C ASP A 219 18.94 -5.96 -26.87
N GLU A 220 17.90 -6.41 -26.15
CA GLU A 220 16.58 -5.74 -26.08
C GLU A 220 16.35 -5.07 -24.71
N LYS A 221 17.42 -4.53 -24.11
CA LYS A 221 17.33 -3.75 -22.87
C LYS A 221 16.53 -2.49 -23.12
N PHE A 222 15.24 -2.48 -22.75
CA PHE A 222 14.56 -1.41 -22.00
C PHE A 222 15.14 0.02 -22.16
N VAL A 223 15.33 0.48 -23.40
CA VAL A 223 15.94 1.79 -23.72
C VAL A 223 15.06 2.96 -23.25
N HIS A 224 13.83 2.70 -22.81
CA HIS A 224 12.91 3.71 -22.31
C HIS A 224 12.99 3.99 -20.79
N ILE A 225 13.68 3.16 -19.98
CA ILE A 225 13.75 3.37 -18.51
C ILE A 225 14.94 4.26 -18.11
N LEU A 226 15.98 4.35 -18.94
CA LEU A 226 17.24 5.03 -18.61
C LEU A 226 17.66 6.06 -19.66
N LYS A 227 16.76 6.96 -20.09
CA LYS A 227 17.24 8.22 -20.66
C LYS A 227 17.81 9.05 -19.51
N GLU A 228 19.13 8.95 -19.36
CA GLU A 228 19.95 9.91 -18.62
C GLU A 228 19.57 11.35 -19.01
N GLU A 229 19.69 12.23 -18.02
CA GLU A 229 19.48 13.67 -18.10
C GLU A 229 20.20 14.28 -19.31
N GLY A 230 19.51 14.36 -20.45
CA GLY A 230 19.98 14.96 -21.68
C GLY A 230 18.89 15.85 -22.25
N ASN A 231 19.14 17.16 -22.21
CA ASN A 231 18.31 18.19 -22.83
C ASN A 231 17.90 17.81 -24.25
N ASN A 232 16.64 17.41 -24.44
CA ASN A 232 15.96 17.51 -25.72
C ASN A 232 14.50 17.86 -25.47
N ILE A 233 14.22 19.15 -25.64
CA ILE A 233 12.89 19.74 -25.65
C ILE A 233 12.18 19.19 -26.89
N ILE A 234 11.28 18.24 -26.71
CA ILE A 234 10.23 17.97 -27.69
C ILE A 234 8.98 18.66 -27.15
N GLN A 235 8.65 19.81 -27.72
CA GLN A 235 7.35 20.45 -27.53
C GLN A 235 6.27 19.49 -28.02
N ARG A 236 5.58 18.81 -27.11
CA ARG A 236 4.26 18.26 -27.38
C ARG A 236 3.26 19.35 -27.03
N GLU A 237 2.58 19.86 -28.05
CA GLU A 237 1.43 20.74 -27.90
C GLU A 237 0.38 20.06 -27.00
N GLN A 238 -0.15 20.81 -26.04
CA GLN A 238 -1.17 20.35 -25.12
C GLN A 238 -2.53 20.36 -25.83
N THR A 239 -3.01 19.19 -26.28
CA THR A 239 -4.44 18.97 -26.52
C THR A 239 -5.08 18.38 -25.24
N PRO A 240 -6.36 18.68 -24.97
CA PRO A 240 -7.05 18.19 -23.78
C PRO A 240 -7.57 16.75 -23.99
N ASP A 241 -6.67 15.76 -24.14
CA ASP A 241 -7.00 14.34 -24.37
C ASP A 241 -6.85 13.43 -23.13
N HIS A 242 -6.83 14.00 -21.93
CA HIS A 242 -6.63 13.23 -20.67
C HIS A 242 -7.62 12.08 -20.45
N VAL A 243 -8.76 12.06 -21.13
CA VAL A 243 -9.79 11.01 -20.96
C VAL A 243 -9.48 9.75 -21.80
N GLU A 244 -8.87 9.90 -22.99
CA GLU A 244 -8.60 8.76 -23.88
C GLU A 244 -7.42 7.90 -23.38
N GLU A 245 -6.38 8.52 -22.81
CA GLU A 245 -5.26 7.79 -22.20
C GLU A 245 -5.70 6.99 -20.96
N GLU A 246 -6.62 7.51 -20.14
CA GLU A 246 -7.11 6.84 -18.93
C GLU A 246 -7.91 5.56 -19.24
N GLU A 247 -8.77 5.56 -20.26
CA GLU A 247 -9.52 4.36 -20.67
C GLU A 247 -8.59 3.23 -21.17
N GLU A 248 -7.52 3.56 -21.89
CA GLU A 248 -6.54 2.58 -22.40
C GLU A 248 -5.82 1.86 -21.25
N TYR A 249 -5.50 2.54 -20.15
CA TYR A 249 -4.86 1.94 -18.98
C TYR A 249 -5.79 1.06 -18.13
N ALA A 250 -7.11 1.22 -18.24
CA ALA A 250 -8.07 0.36 -17.53
C ALA A 250 -8.09 -1.07 -18.09
N TYR A 251 -7.90 -1.20 -19.41
CA TYR A 251 -7.92 -2.45 -20.17
C TYR A 251 -6.81 -2.45 -21.23
N PRO A 252 -5.54 -2.48 -20.81
CA PRO A 252 -4.44 -2.32 -21.74
C PRO A 252 -4.39 -3.49 -22.73
N LEU A 253 -4.26 -3.16 -24.02
CA LEU A 253 -4.11 -4.15 -25.11
C LEU A 253 -2.90 -5.05 -24.88
N TYR A 254 -1.86 -4.51 -24.22
CA TYR A 254 -0.68 -5.24 -23.80
C TYR A 254 -0.34 -4.93 -22.34
N ILE A 255 0.02 -5.95 -21.59
CA ILE A 255 0.56 -5.84 -20.24
C ILE A 255 1.77 -6.77 -20.14
N LEU A 256 2.80 -6.31 -19.42
CA LEU A 256 4.03 -7.06 -19.19
C LEU A 256 3.72 -8.50 -18.74
N PRO A 257 4.35 -9.53 -19.33
CA PRO A 257 4.11 -10.94 -18.98
C PRO A 257 4.25 -11.23 -17.48
N GLU A 258 5.18 -10.55 -16.82
CA GLU A 258 5.48 -10.69 -15.39
C GLU A 258 4.31 -10.23 -14.50
N LEU A 259 3.44 -9.34 -15.02
CA LEU A 259 2.24 -8.82 -14.36
C LEU A 259 0.97 -9.62 -14.70
N LYS A 260 0.99 -10.49 -15.72
CA LYS A 260 -0.16 -11.30 -16.16
C LYS A 260 -0.42 -12.53 -15.30
N ASN A 261 0.61 -13.04 -14.65
CA ASN A 261 0.54 -14.30 -13.93
C ASN A 261 -0.26 -14.14 -12.65
N SER A 262 -1.27 -15.00 -12.46
CA SER A 262 -2.01 -15.06 -11.19
C SER A 262 -1.08 -15.55 -10.09
N GLN A 263 -1.03 -14.81 -8.99
CA GLN A 263 -0.20 -15.08 -7.81
C GLN A 263 -1.06 -15.52 -6.63
N LEU A 264 -2.16 -16.22 -6.92
CA LEU A 264 -3.15 -16.71 -5.95
C LEU A 264 -2.52 -17.52 -4.82
N TYR A 265 -1.54 -18.36 -5.15
CA TYR A 265 -0.81 -19.18 -4.20
C TYR A 265 0.54 -18.52 -3.89
N PHE A 266 0.56 -17.77 -2.79
CA PHE A 266 1.78 -17.23 -2.22
C PHE A 266 1.80 -17.47 -0.70
N ASN A 267 2.99 -17.68 -0.14
CA ASN A 267 3.17 -17.92 1.30
C ASN A 267 3.79 -16.66 1.93
N LYS A 268 2.96 -15.85 2.60
CA LYS A 268 3.40 -14.70 3.39
C LYS A 268 3.96 -15.10 4.75
N ASP A 269 3.54 -16.26 5.26
CA ASP A 269 3.93 -16.81 6.55
C ASP A 269 4.48 -18.23 6.36
N GLY A 270 5.55 -18.52 7.08
CA GLY A 270 6.37 -19.70 6.87
C GLY A 270 5.63 -20.97 7.27
N ASP A 271 5.32 -21.79 6.27
CA ASP A 271 5.33 -23.23 6.42
C ASP A 271 6.42 -23.76 5.48
N GLY A 272 7.60 -24.01 6.05
CA GLY A 272 8.61 -24.94 5.56
C GLY A 272 9.29 -24.76 4.19
N ASN A 273 8.90 -23.82 3.32
CA ASN A 273 9.45 -23.73 1.96
C ASN A 273 10.39 -22.52 1.73
N GLU A 274 11.49 -22.81 1.04
CA GLU A 274 12.73 -22.03 0.82
C GLU A 274 12.58 -20.62 0.18
N THR A 275 11.38 -20.15 -0.14
CA THR A 275 11.17 -18.94 -0.96
C THR A 275 11.30 -17.60 -0.21
N LYS A 276 11.17 -17.57 1.13
CA LYS A 276 11.48 -16.35 1.92
C LYS A 276 12.98 -16.05 2.00
N ASN A 277 13.86 -17.02 1.74
CA ASN A 277 15.30 -16.88 1.89
C ASN A 277 16.04 -16.54 0.58
N VAL A 278 15.32 -16.34 -0.52
CA VAL A 278 15.97 -15.88 -1.76
C VAL A 278 16.25 -14.39 -1.61
N LEU A 279 17.49 -14.07 -1.24
CA LEU A 279 17.99 -12.71 -1.24
C LEU A 279 17.86 -12.10 -2.64
N LEU A 280 17.63 -10.79 -2.67
CA LEU A 280 17.73 -10.04 -3.91
C LEU A 280 19.18 -10.09 -4.43
N PRO A 281 19.40 -10.11 -5.76
CA PRO A 281 20.75 -10.20 -6.32
C PRO A 281 21.59 -8.95 -6.01
N ALA A 282 20.95 -7.84 -5.69
CA ALA A 282 21.57 -6.61 -5.18
C ALA A 282 20.54 -5.79 -4.36
N PRO A 283 20.99 -4.88 -3.48
CA PRO A 283 20.10 -3.97 -2.74
C PRO A 283 19.20 -3.13 -3.66
N ILE A 284 18.02 -2.76 -3.17
CA ILE A 284 17.08 -1.89 -3.90
C ILE A 284 17.59 -0.45 -3.86
N LYS A 285 17.82 0.14 -5.04
CA LYS A 285 18.25 1.53 -5.22
C LYS A 285 17.06 2.51 -5.30
N LYS A 286 15.94 2.10 -5.90
CA LYS A 286 14.74 2.95 -6.08
C LYS A 286 13.49 2.12 -6.30
N ILE A 287 12.36 2.56 -5.75
CA ILE A 287 11.02 2.09 -6.11
C ILE A 287 10.37 3.08 -7.09
N LEU A 288 9.72 2.53 -8.10
CA LEU A 288 9.13 3.24 -9.24
C LEU A 288 7.68 2.82 -9.38
N TYR A 289 6.79 3.77 -9.67
CA TYR A 289 5.51 3.41 -10.30
C TYR A 289 5.73 3.23 -11.79
N ILE A 290 5.08 2.20 -12.35
CA ILE A 290 5.15 1.91 -13.78
C ILE A 290 3.75 1.75 -14.38
N ASN A 291 3.62 2.09 -15.65
CA ASN A 291 2.44 1.72 -16.44
C ASN A 291 2.48 0.22 -16.81
N PRO A 292 1.41 -0.34 -17.39
CA PRO A 292 1.38 -1.74 -17.84
C PRO A 292 2.46 -2.12 -18.88
N TYR A 293 3.06 -1.13 -19.54
CA TYR A 293 4.13 -1.26 -20.53
C TYR A 293 5.55 -1.27 -19.91
N GLY A 294 5.68 -0.97 -18.61
CA GLY A 294 6.96 -0.95 -17.89
C GLY A 294 7.67 0.40 -17.85
N GLU A 295 7.02 1.48 -18.31
CA GLU A 295 7.60 2.82 -18.28
C GLU A 295 7.32 3.49 -16.92
N GLU A 296 8.30 4.25 -16.40
CA GLU A 296 8.12 5.01 -15.16
C GLU A 296 7.00 6.05 -15.32
N ILE A 297 6.00 5.97 -14.44
CA ILE A 297 4.96 6.97 -14.28
C ILE A 297 5.10 7.66 -12.93
N LYS A 298 4.54 8.87 -12.85
CA LYS A 298 4.62 9.72 -11.65
C LYS A 298 3.20 10.12 -11.21
N PRO A 299 2.43 9.18 -10.64
CA PRO A 299 1.06 9.45 -10.24
C PRO A 299 1.00 10.51 -9.15
N VAL A 300 -0.12 11.22 -9.10
CA VAL A 300 -0.40 12.23 -8.08
C VAL A 300 -1.15 11.55 -6.93
N GLY A 301 -0.69 11.76 -5.70
CA GLY A 301 -1.33 11.23 -4.51
C GLY A 301 -2.70 11.87 -4.24
N ASN A 302 -3.56 11.14 -3.54
CA ASN A 302 -4.95 11.51 -3.26
C ASN A 302 -5.04 12.84 -2.48
N SER A 303 -5.86 13.77 -2.95
CA SER A 303 -6.06 15.10 -2.35
C SER A 303 -6.61 15.04 -0.92
N ARG A 304 -7.40 14.01 -0.58
CA ARG A 304 -7.89 13.80 0.79
C ARG A 304 -6.73 13.53 1.76
N VAL A 305 -5.71 12.80 1.30
CA VAL A 305 -4.49 12.56 2.10
C VAL A 305 -3.77 13.88 2.37
N ILE A 306 -3.64 14.74 1.36
CA ILE A 306 -3.02 16.07 1.49
C ILE A 306 -3.74 16.91 2.55
N SER A 307 -5.09 16.93 2.53
CA SER A 307 -5.87 17.66 3.52
C SER A 307 -5.66 17.12 4.93
N ARG A 308 -5.63 15.79 5.10
CA ARG A 308 -5.40 15.15 6.41
C ARG A 308 -4.01 15.37 6.96
N ILE A 309 -2.98 15.36 6.11
CA ILE A 309 -1.60 15.67 6.52
C ILE A 309 -1.50 17.11 7.06
N LYS A 310 -2.17 18.07 6.42
CA LYS A 310 -2.12 19.48 6.82
C LYS A 310 -2.77 19.75 8.18
N SER A 311 -3.79 18.97 8.55
CA SER A 311 -4.49 19.10 9.82
C SER A 311 -3.97 18.15 10.91
N ALA A 312 -3.01 17.28 10.60
CA ALA A 312 -2.52 16.28 11.54
C ALA A 312 -1.62 16.88 12.61
N ASP A 313 -1.77 16.40 13.83
CA ASP A 313 -0.82 16.60 14.92
C ASP A 313 0.39 15.67 14.78
N MET A 314 0.15 14.47 14.23
CA MET A 314 1.17 13.44 14.06
C MET A 314 0.99 12.64 12.77
N ILE A 315 2.10 12.40 12.10
CA ILE A 315 2.25 11.55 10.92
C ILE A 315 3.10 10.36 11.35
N VAL A 316 2.57 9.16 11.24
CA VAL A 316 3.24 7.91 11.61
C VAL A 316 3.57 7.13 10.35
N TYR A 317 4.86 6.89 10.10
CA TYR A 317 5.33 5.88 9.16
C TYR A 317 5.38 4.55 9.91
N SER A 318 4.33 3.75 9.75
CA SER A 318 4.11 2.54 10.54
C SER A 318 4.88 1.34 10.00
N ILE A 319 4.94 0.28 10.80
CA ILE A 319 5.63 -0.97 10.47
C ILE A 319 5.02 -1.70 9.26
N GLY A 320 5.89 -2.36 8.52
CA GLY A 320 5.57 -3.06 7.27
C GLY A 320 6.77 -3.03 6.33
N SER A 321 6.71 -3.76 5.22
CA SER A 321 7.82 -3.78 4.26
C SER A 321 8.14 -2.38 3.76
N LEU A 322 9.40 -1.96 3.94
CA LEU A 322 9.83 -0.59 3.64
C LEU A 322 9.54 -0.26 2.17
N MET A 323 10.01 -1.11 1.26
CA MET A 323 10.03 -0.80 -0.17
C MET A 323 8.68 -1.05 -0.83
N THR A 324 7.93 -2.04 -0.36
CA THR A 324 6.66 -2.43 -1.00
C THR A 324 5.40 -1.97 -0.28
N SER A 325 5.48 -1.44 0.94
CA SER A 325 4.32 -0.90 1.66
C SER A 325 4.45 0.60 1.94
N LEU A 326 5.57 1.04 2.51
CA LEU A 326 5.73 2.43 2.95
C LEU A 326 6.17 3.35 1.79
N LEU A 327 7.24 2.98 1.07
CA LEU A 327 7.76 3.78 -0.04
C LEU A 327 6.70 4.11 -1.10
N PRO A 328 5.82 3.19 -1.56
CA PRO A 328 4.81 3.51 -2.56
C PRO A 328 3.86 4.65 -2.17
N ILE A 329 3.70 4.93 -0.86
CA ILE A 329 2.91 6.07 -0.39
C ILE A 329 3.76 7.35 -0.42
N ILE A 330 4.97 7.31 0.14
CA ILE A 330 5.78 8.51 0.37
C ILE A 330 6.60 8.95 -0.84
N ILE A 331 6.71 8.13 -1.90
CA ILE A 331 7.30 8.54 -3.18
C ILE A 331 6.33 9.31 -4.09
N LEU A 332 5.08 9.51 -3.64
CA LEU A 332 4.13 10.39 -4.32
C LEU A 332 4.52 11.84 -4.01
N GLY A 333 5.05 12.55 -5.01
CA GLY A 333 5.77 13.80 -4.76
C GLY A 333 4.93 14.92 -4.14
N ASN A 334 3.62 14.97 -4.37
CA ASN A 334 2.72 15.91 -3.68
C ASN A 334 2.50 15.54 -2.20
N ILE A 335 2.46 14.26 -1.86
CA ILE A 335 2.40 13.77 -0.47
C ILE A 335 3.72 14.11 0.24
N ALA A 336 4.86 13.73 -0.36
CA ALA A 336 6.18 14.03 0.18
C ALA A 336 6.39 15.53 0.44
N GLU A 337 6.00 16.37 -0.53
CA GLU A 337 6.12 17.82 -0.39
C GLU A 337 5.21 18.36 0.74
N THR A 338 4.01 17.81 0.87
CA THR A 338 3.05 18.24 1.90
C THR A 338 3.54 17.88 3.30
N ILE A 339 4.13 16.70 3.47
CA ILE A 339 4.75 16.29 4.75
C ILE A 339 5.83 17.30 5.17
N VAL A 340 6.74 17.64 4.26
CA VAL A 340 7.81 18.62 4.51
C VAL A 340 7.25 20.00 4.84
N LYS A 341 6.16 20.40 4.17
CA LYS A 341 5.45 21.67 4.39
C LYS A 341 4.54 21.67 5.63
N SER A 342 4.48 20.58 6.39
CA SER A 342 3.66 20.45 7.60
C SER A 342 4.57 20.51 8.84
N PRO A 343 5.09 21.70 9.22
CA PRO A 343 6.00 21.82 10.35
C PRO A 343 5.32 21.46 11.66
N ASN A 344 3.99 21.63 11.76
CA ASN A 344 3.18 21.44 12.96
C ASN A 344 2.96 19.98 13.34
N ALA A 345 3.17 19.03 12.41
CA ALA A 345 3.02 17.62 12.68
C ALA A 345 4.35 16.98 13.12
N ASN A 346 4.31 16.17 14.18
CA ASN A 346 5.37 15.21 14.47
C ASN A 346 5.42 14.14 13.37
N LYS A 347 6.61 13.74 12.94
CA LYS A 347 6.83 12.81 11.82
C LYS A 347 7.59 11.60 12.36
N VAL A 348 6.83 10.63 12.85
CA VAL A 348 7.33 9.50 13.63
C VAL A 348 7.52 8.28 12.74
N LEU A 349 8.76 7.81 12.60
CA LEU A 349 9.08 6.58 11.88
C LEU A 349 9.24 5.41 12.85
N ILE A 350 8.45 4.35 12.66
CA ILE A 350 8.57 3.12 13.44
C ILE A 350 9.40 2.10 12.64
N ILE A 351 10.54 1.71 13.18
CA ILE A 351 11.46 0.78 12.53
C ILE A 351 10.97 -0.66 12.70
N ASN A 352 11.10 -1.45 11.63
CA ASN A 352 10.76 -2.87 11.67
C ASN A 352 11.68 -3.64 12.63
N ASN A 353 11.12 -4.66 13.29
CA ASN A 353 11.89 -5.47 14.24
C ASN A 353 12.93 -6.38 13.55
N LYS A 354 12.61 -6.89 12.37
CA LYS A 354 13.41 -7.87 11.63
C LYS A 354 13.67 -7.40 10.20
N HIS A 355 14.77 -7.87 9.62
CA HIS A 355 15.00 -7.68 8.20
C HIS A 355 14.01 -8.52 7.38
N ASP A 356 13.55 -7.96 6.27
CA ASP A 356 12.96 -8.72 5.18
C ASP A 356 13.93 -8.75 3.99
N ARG A 357 13.62 -9.54 2.96
CA ARG A 357 14.45 -9.64 1.75
C ARG A 357 14.71 -8.31 1.04
N GLU A 358 13.87 -7.30 1.28
CA GLU A 358 13.96 -5.97 0.67
C GLU A 358 15.00 -5.09 1.37
N THR A 359 15.29 -5.39 2.64
CA THR A 359 16.07 -4.55 3.56
C THR A 359 17.27 -5.27 4.18
N VAL A 360 17.63 -6.46 3.67
CA VAL A 360 18.79 -7.21 4.16
C VAL A 360 20.06 -6.37 3.99
N GLY A 361 20.79 -6.21 5.09
CA GLY A 361 22.05 -5.46 5.14
C GLY A 361 21.89 -3.95 5.31
N LEU A 362 20.67 -3.42 5.38
CA LEU A 362 20.44 -2.01 5.71
C LEU A 362 20.48 -1.79 7.22
N ASP A 363 21.42 -0.99 7.71
CA ASP A 363 21.35 -0.54 9.10
C ASP A 363 20.24 0.52 9.28
N GLY A 364 20.02 0.93 10.54
CA GLY A 364 19.00 1.91 10.89
C GLY A 364 19.21 3.30 10.28
N LEU A 365 20.47 3.70 10.08
CA LEU A 365 20.79 4.98 9.43
C LEU A 365 20.48 4.90 7.94
N GLU A 366 20.90 3.83 7.27
CA GLU A 366 20.63 3.57 5.86
C GLU A 366 19.13 3.42 5.60
N TYR A 367 18.38 2.84 6.54
CA TYR A 367 16.93 2.75 6.49
C TYR A 367 16.29 4.15 6.43
N VAL A 368 16.66 5.03 7.35
CA VAL A 368 16.17 6.42 7.42
C VAL A 368 16.61 7.21 6.18
N LYS A 369 17.86 7.01 5.76
CA LYS A 369 18.41 7.63 4.56
C LYS A 369 17.62 7.24 3.31
N HIS A 370 17.25 5.96 3.15
CA HIS A 370 16.43 5.51 2.02
C HIS A 370 15.06 6.18 2.00
N VAL A 371 14.40 6.32 3.16
CA VAL A 371 13.12 7.05 3.29
C VAL A 371 13.29 8.49 2.82
N ILE A 372 14.27 9.21 3.35
CA ILE A 372 14.48 10.63 3.08
C ILE A 372 14.90 10.89 1.63
N GLU A 373 15.88 10.15 1.11
CA GLU A 373 16.34 10.30 -0.27
C GLU A 373 15.24 9.99 -1.29
N SER A 374 14.40 8.99 -1.00
CA SER A 374 13.24 8.66 -1.83
C SER A 374 12.22 9.80 -1.87
N MET A 375 11.92 10.40 -0.71
CA MET A 375 11.03 11.56 -0.61
C MET A 375 11.64 12.78 -1.33
N VAL A 376 12.91 13.11 -1.09
CA VAL A 376 13.60 14.23 -1.76
C VAL A 376 13.53 14.07 -3.29
N ARG A 377 13.87 12.88 -3.81
CA ARG A 377 13.80 12.58 -5.24
C ARG A 377 12.39 12.76 -5.80
N SER A 378 11.38 12.32 -5.07
CA SER A 378 9.98 12.48 -5.49
C SER A 378 9.53 13.95 -5.52
N ILE A 379 9.97 14.77 -4.56
CA ILE A 379 9.65 16.21 -4.51
C ILE A 379 10.31 16.93 -5.68
N ILE A 380 11.58 16.62 -5.98
CA ILE A 380 12.30 17.18 -7.14
C ILE A 380 11.52 16.86 -8.42
N ALA A 381 11.20 15.59 -8.65
CA ALA A 381 10.49 15.16 -9.85
C ALA A 381 9.10 15.83 -9.97
N TYR A 382 8.37 15.94 -8.86
CA TYR A 382 7.07 16.60 -8.83
C TYR A 382 7.15 18.09 -9.13
N ARG A 383 8.09 18.81 -8.52
CA ARG A 383 8.28 20.25 -8.80
C ARG A 383 8.72 20.52 -10.23
N GLN A 384 9.61 19.69 -10.78
CA GLN A 384 10.00 19.78 -12.19
C GLN A 384 8.79 19.63 -13.11
N SER A 385 7.90 18.67 -12.84
CA SER A 385 6.67 18.48 -13.63
C SER A 385 5.71 19.67 -13.59
N LYS A 386 5.80 20.53 -12.56
CA LYS A 386 5.00 21.75 -12.40
C LYS A 386 5.74 23.02 -12.83
N GLY A 387 6.96 22.91 -13.35
CA GLY A 387 7.79 24.06 -13.72
C GLY A 387 8.27 24.90 -12.53
N TYR A 388 8.28 24.33 -11.32
CA TYR A 388 8.73 25.02 -10.11
C TYR A 388 10.23 24.88 -9.91
N SER A 389 10.83 25.88 -9.25
CA SER A 389 12.25 25.83 -8.88
C SER A 389 12.54 24.69 -7.91
N THR A 390 13.58 23.93 -8.25
CA THR A 390 14.14 22.84 -7.44
C THR A 390 15.34 23.27 -6.60
N PHE A 391 15.73 24.55 -6.69
CA PHE A 391 16.88 25.09 -5.98
C PHE A 391 16.73 24.87 -4.47
N ARG A 392 17.75 24.26 -3.84
CA ARG A 392 17.84 23.90 -2.40
C ARG A 392 17.06 22.67 -1.91
N LEU A 393 16.51 21.83 -2.79
CA LEU A 393 15.85 20.59 -2.34
C LEU A 393 16.83 19.55 -1.78
N ASN A 394 18.05 19.48 -2.33
CA ASN A 394 19.13 18.61 -1.82
C ASN A 394 19.70 19.08 -0.47
N SER A 395 19.30 20.26 0.01
CA SER A 395 19.74 20.83 1.29
C SER A 395 18.61 20.92 2.32
N ILE A 396 17.48 20.22 2.11
CA ILE A 396 16.43 20.13 3.13
C ILE A 396 16.95 19.26 4.28
N SER A 397 16.83 19.79 5.50
CA SER A 397 17.22 19.07 6.71
C SER A 397 16.30 17.86 6.97
N TRP A 398 16.89 16.78 7.51
CA TRP A 398 16.22 15.50 7.70
C TRP A 398 15.03 15.58 8.67
N ASP A 399 15.08 16.48 9.67
CA ASP A 399 13.99 16.75 10.63
C ASP A 399 12.68 17.19 9.97
N LYS A 400 12.73 17.68 8.73
CA LYS A 400 11.52 18.03 7.96
C LYS A 400 10.79 16.80 7.42
N PHE A 401 11.46 15.67 7.31
CA PHE A 401 10.89 14.41 6.83
C PHE A 401 10.55 13.48 8.00
N VAL A 402 11.46 13.35 8.97
CA VAL A 402 11.33 12.49 10.15
C VAL A 402 11.81 13.28 11.35
N THR A 403 10.94 13.49 12.35
CA THR A 403 11.29 14.19 13.59
C THR A 403 11.73 13.21 14.67
N ASP A 404 11.09 12.03 14.69
CA ASP A 404 11.24 11.04 15.75
C ASP A 404 11.32 9.63 15.14
N ILE A 405 12.14 8.78 15.73
CA ILE A 405 12.25 7.36 15.39
C ILE A 405 11.91 6.54 16.61
N ILE A 406 11.06 5.54 16.43
CA ILE A 406 10.74 4.51 17.44
C ILE A 406 11.33 3.19 16.97
N TYR A 407 12.03 2.49 17.87
CA TYR A 407 12.68 1.22 17.58
C TYR A 407 12.67 0.31 18.80
N LEU A 408 12.81 -0.99 18.56
CA LEU A 408 12.94 -2.01 19.61
C LEU A 408 14.41 -2.25 19.92
N LYS A 409 14.77 -2.27 21.21
CA LYS A 409 16.16 -2.51 21.66
C LYS A 409 16.73 -3.84 21.19
N LYS A 410 15.87 -4.85 21.10
CA LYS A 410 16.23 -6.22 20.71
C LYS A 410 15.97 -6.51 19.23
N GLY A 411 15.72 -5.48 18.42
CA GLY A 411 15.55 -5.61 16.98
C GLY A 411 16.84 -6.00 16.26
N GLU A 412 16.68 -6.67 15.11
CA GLU A 412 17.81 -7.06 14.27
C GLU A 412 18.49 -5.83 13.63
N ILE A 413 17.69 -4.82 13.26
CA ILE A 413 18.16 -3.58 12.63
C ILE A 413 18.89 -2.72 13.66
N GLN A 414 20.22 -2.65 13.53
CA GLN A 414 21.07 -1.86 14.42
C GLN A 414 20.95 -0.37 14.11
N MET A 415 20.82 0.45 15.14
CA MET A 415 20.52 1.87 15.00
C MET A 415 21.68 2.74 15.49
N ASN A 416 22.03 3.76 14.70
CA ASN A 416 23.12 4.69 14.99
C ASN A 416 22.58 6.02 15.55
N TRP A 417 22.43 6.10 16.88
CA TRP A 417 21.82 7.24 17.59
C TRP A 417 22.57 8.56 17.38
N GLN A 418 23.90 8.49 17.35
CA GLN A 418 24.75 9.68 17.32
C GLN A 418 24.58 10.41 15.99
N GLU A 419 24.59 9.69 14.88
CA GLU A 419 24.40 10.29 13.56
C GLU A 419 22.97 10.81 13.36
N LEU A 420 21.96 10.08 13.85
CA LEU A 420 20.57 10.55 13.78
C LEU A 420 20.34 11.82 14.60
N HIS A 421 20.97 11.95 15.77
CA HIS A 421 20.95 13.19 16.55
C HIS A 421 21.66 14.35 15.85
N ASN A 422 22.75 14.11 15.12
CA ASN A 422 23.39 15.14 14.30
C ASN A 422 22.46 15.69 13.20
N HIS A 423 21.47 14.90 12.80
CA HIS A 423 20.41 15.27 11.87
C HIS A 423 19.14 15.85 12.55
N ASN A 424 19.20 16.17 13.85
CA ASN A 424 18.09 16.65 14.67
C ASN A 424 16.92 15.66 14.79
N ILE A 425 17.18 14.36 14.64
CA ILE A 425 16.17 13.31 14.79
C ILE A 425 16.22 12.76 16.22
N LYS A 426 15.09 12.79 16.92
CA LYS A 426 14.95 12.18 18.25
C LYS A 426 14.72 10.68 18.13
N CYS A 427 15.25 9.91 19.06
CA CYS A 427 15.17 8.45 19.02
C CYS A 427 14.62 7.90 20.32
N HIS A 428 13.61 7.05 20.22
CA HIS A 428 12.84 6.51 21.33
C HIS A 428 12.94 4.98 21.33
N CYS A 429 13.53 4.44 22.40
CA CYS A 429 13.76 3.01 22.57
C CYS A 429 12.59 2.37 23.33
N ILE A 430 12.08 1.25 22.83
CA ILE A 430 11.20 0.36 23.58
C ILE A 430 12.00 -0.90 23.94
N ASP A 431 12.12 -1.21 25.22
CA ASP A 431 12.87 -2.37 25.74
C ASP A 431 11.97 -3.64 25.73
N SER A 432 11.52 -4.03 24.53
CA SER A 432 10.75 -5.27 24.31
C SER A 432 11.21 -5.98 23.04
N ASP A 433 10.87 -7.26 22.94
CA ASP A 433 11.08 -8.11 21.76
C ASP A 433 9.99 -7.89 20.69
N ILE A 434 8.84 -7.36 21.10
CA ILE A 434 7.67 -7.11 20.27
C ILE A 434 7.22 -5.67 20.53
N LEU A 435 6.69 -5.01 19.50
CA LEU A 435 6.11 -3.68 19.67
C LEU A 435 4.77 -3.82 20.41
N GLU A 436 4.83 -3.81 21.75
CA GLU A 436 3.66 -3.85 22.61
C GLU A 436 2.84 -2.57 22.49
N THR A 437 1.52 -2.71 22.59
CA THR A 437 0.57 -1.62 22.31
C THR A 437 0.68 -0.49 23.35
N ASP A 438 0.87 -0.85 24.62
CA ASP A 438 0.88 0.09 25.74
C ASP A 438 2.17 0.93 25.76
N ASP A 439 3.32 0.31 25.51
CA ASP A 439 4.61 1.00 25.40
C ASP A 439 4.61 1.99 24.24
N LEU A 440 4.13 1.55 23.07
CA LEU A 440 4.00 2.43 21.91
C LEU A 440 3.08 3.61 22.20
N GLU A 441 1.93 3.36 22.82
CA GLU A 441 0.98 4.41 23.22
C GLU A 441 1.64 5.45 24.13
N SER A 442 2.37 5.01 25.16
CA SER A 442 3.10 5.89 26.08
C SER A 442 4.13 6.78 25.35
N VAL A 443 4.89 6.19 24.42
CA VAL A 443 5.90 6.92 23.63
C VAL A 443 5.23 7.95 22.71
N LEU A 444 4.18 7.58 21.98
CA LEU A 444 3.47 8.51 21.08
C LEU A 444 2.88 9.70 21.85
N ARG A 445 2.30 9.45 23.03
CA ARG A 445 1.79 10.51 23.91
C ARG A 445 2.90 11.43 24.42
N THR A 446 4.05 10.86 24.78
CA THR A 446 5.22 11.63 25.23
C THR A 446 5.70 12.57 24.12
N ILE A 447 5.89 12.06 22.90
CA ILE A 447 6.29 12.84 21.73
C ILE A 447 5.33 14.01 21.50
N GLN A 448 4.03 13.77 21.57
CA GLN A 448 3.04 14.83 21.40
C GLN A 448 3.08 15.87 22.54
N SER A 449 3.26 15.42 23.78
CA SER A 449 3.32 16.31 24.94
C SER A 449 4.55 17.23 24.95
N GLU A 450 5.71 16.74 24.49
CA GLU A 450 6.93 17.53 24.37
C GLU A 450 6.75 18.66 23.37
N ARG A 451 6.06 18.38 22.26
CA ARG A 451 5.78 19.39 21.23
C ARG A 451 4.85 20.47 21.74
N ASN A 452 3.82 20.14 22.51
CA ASN A 452 2.90 21.14 23.05
C ASN A 452 3.59 22.12 24.03
N ARG A 453 4.81 21.82 24.49
CA ARG A 453 5.62 22.66 25.39
C ARG A 453 6.61 23.58 24.66
N THR A 454 6.91 23.31 23.39
CA THR A 454 7.83 24.09 22.53
C THR A 454 7.06 24.95 21.56
#